data_AF-A0A932KPW7-F1
#
_entry.id   AF-A0A932KPW7-F1
#
_cell.length_a   1.000
_cell.length_b   1.000
_cell.length_c   1.000
_cell.angle_alpha   90.00
_cell.angle_beta   90.00
_cell.angle_gamma   90.00
#
_symmetry.space_group_name_H-M   'P 1'
#
loop_
_entity.id
_entity.type
_entity.pdbx_description
1 polymer ?
#
loop_
_entity_poly.entity_id
_entity_poly.type
_entity_poly.pdbx_seq_one_letter_code
_entity_poly.pdbx_strand_id
1 'polypeptide(L)'
;MYQIAQANIKAPVLGNQLIVDFYDCDCAYFDDLDWIENVMIEAAHYARASIVDVVFHKFNPIGISGVVVIAESHLAIHTWPEHRYAAIDVFTCGDTLDSEAAVAYLATQFRCRKRSVTKVGRGESGELAGGFPGDKASISTHERLVAVETIASERTSSED
;
A
#
# COMPACT_ATOMS: atom_id res chain seq x y z
N MET A 1 -4.97 -40.23 24.00
CA MET A 1 -5.93 -39.20 23.51
C MET A 1 -5.13 -38.01 23.01
N TYR A 2 -4.58 -38.08 21.80
CA TYR A 2 -3.88 -36.94 21.20
C TYR A 2 -4.93 -35.97 20.64
N GLN A 3 -5.00 -34.78 21.20
CA GLN A 3 -5.85 -33.71 20.71
C GLN A 3 -5.07 -32.98 19.62
N ILE A 4 -5.46 -33.18 18.37
CA ILE A 4 -4.87 -32.49 17.22
C ILE A 4 -5.27 -31.02 17.37
N ALA A 5 -4.29 -30.13 17.55
CA ALA A 5 -4.51 -28.69 17.48
C ALA A 5 -5.07 -28.40 16.09
N GLN A 6 -6.31 -27.92 16.03
CA GLN A 6 -6.86 -27.38 14.80
C GLN A 6 -6.03 -26.14 14.46
N ALA A 7 -5.17 -26.26 13.45
CA ALA A 7 -4.56 -25.09 12.85
C ALA A 7 -5.71 -24.22 12.33
N ASN A 8 -5.85 -23.00 12.86
CA ASN A 8 -6.72 -21.98 12.29
C ASN A 8 -6.18 -21.62 10.90
N ILE A 9 -6.57 -22.37 9.88
CA ILE A 9 -6.25 -22.04 8.49
C ILE A 9 -7.14 -20.85 8.13
N LYS A 10 -6.57 -19.65 8.17
CA LYS A 10 -7.22 -18.42 7.71
C LYS A 10 -7.49 -18.57 6.21
N ALA A 11 -8.71 -18.24 5.78
CA ALA A 11 -9.10 -18.35 4.38
C ALA A 11 -8.17 -17.51 3.47
N PRO A 12 -7.86 -17.97 2.24
CA PRO A 12 -7.04 -17.20 1.31
C PRO A 12 -7.75 -15.89 0.93
N VAL A 13 -6.96 -14.81 0.84
CA VAL A 13 -7.40 -13.44 0.54
C VAL A 13 -6.79 -12.98 -0.77
N LEU A 14 -7.44 -12.06 -1.48
CA LEU A 14 -6.90 -11.46 -2.71
C LEU A 14 -5.74 -10.49 -2.43
N GLY A 15 -5.74 -9.86 -1.25
CA GLY A 15 -4.67 -8.99 -0.84
C GLY A 15 -4.60 -8.75 0.66
N ASN A 16 -3.52 -8.11 1.08
CA ASN A 16 -3.24 -7.79 2.47
C ASN A 16 -3.08 -6.28 2.62
N GLN A 17 -3.88 -5.68 3.50
CA GLN A 17 -3.77 -4.27 3.85
C GLN A 17 -3.20 -4.13 5.26
N LEU A 18 -2.11 -3.40 5.38
CA LEU A 18 -1.59 -2.93 6.66
C LEU A 18 -2.13 -1.51 6.89
N ILE A 19 -2.97 -1.36 7.90
CA ILE A 19 -3.44 -0.07 8.40
C ILE A 19 -2.49 0.32 9.53
N VAL A 20 -1.78 1.43 9.36
CA VAL A 20 -0.65 1.81 10.18
C VAL A 20 -0.83 3.21 10.75
N ASP A 21 -0.69 3.30 12.06
CA ASP A 21 -0.61 4.58 12.76
C ASP A 21 0.81 4.80 13.25
N PHE A 22 1.44 5.90 12.84
CA PHE A 22 2.71 6.36 13.40
C PHE A 22 2.48 7.53 14.36
N TYR A 23 3.03 7.41 15.56
CA TYR A 23 2.98 8.40 16.62
C TYR A 23 4.39 8.85 17.02
N ASP A 24 4.46 10.07 17.55
CA ASP A 24 5.70 10.67 18.04
C ASP A 24 6.81 10.67 16.98
N CYS A 25 6.43 10.98 15.74
CA CYS A 25 7.37 11.10 14.63
C CYS A 25 8.29 12.30 14.85
N ASP A 26 9.60 12.08 14.77
CA ASP A 26 10.62 13.07 15.10
C ASP A 26 11.48 13.41 13.88
N CYS A 27 10.80 13.80 12.79
CA CYS A 27 11.40 14.16 11.51
C CYS A 27 11.16 15.66 11.22
N ALA A 28 12.21 16.37 10.82
CA ALA A 28 12.11 17.79 10.46
C ALA A 28 11.34 18.03 9.15
N TYR A 29 11.21 17.00 8.31
CA TYR A 29 10.59 17.07 6.97
C TYR A 29 9.12 16.60 6.96
N PHE A 30 8.47 16.53 8.13
CA PHE A 30 7.13 15.95 8.29
C PHE A 30 6.01 16.75 7.58
N ASP A 31 6.31 17.95 7.10
CA ASP A 31 5.42 18.81 6.32
C ASP A 31 6.05 19.21 4.97
N ASP A 32 7.08 18.49 4.51
CA ASP A 32 7.74 18.73 3.23
C ASP A 32 7.14 17.81 2.16
N LEU A 33 6.50 18.40 1.14
CA LEU A 33 5.74 17.68 0.11
C LEU A 33 6.65 16.76 -0.69
N ASP A 34 7.74 17.30 -1.22
CA ASP A 34 8.67 16.59 -2.08
C ASP A 34 9.35 15.46 -1.30
N TRP A 35 9.68 15.69 -0.02
CA TRP A 35 10.27 14.66 0.82
C TRP A 35 9.31 13.50 1.09
N ILE A 36 8.04 13.79 1.45
CA ILE A 36 7.05 12.75 1.73
C ILE A 36 6.74 11.94 0.47
N GLU A 37 6.58 12.60 -0.68
CA GLU A 37 6.36 11.93 -1.96
C GLU A 37 7.48 10.93 -2.26
N ASN A 38 8.74 11.39 -2.17
CA ASN A 38 9.91 10.53 -2.41
C ASN A 38 9.98 9.35 -1.43
N VAL A 39 9.72 9.58 -0.13
CA VAL A 39 9.71 8.52 0.89
C VAL A 39 8.61 7.49 0.61
N MET A 40 7.44 7.90 0.13
CA MET A 40 6.38 6.96 -0.21
C MET A 40 6.68 6.15 -1.48
N ILE A 41 7.32 6.77 -2.48
CA ILE A 41 7.81 6.07 -3.68
C ILE A 41 8.85 5.01 -3.31
N GLU A 42 9.83 5.38 -2.49
CA GLU A 42 10.84 4.43 -2.01
C GLU A 42 10.21 3.30 -1.19
N ALA A 43 9.21 3.59 -0.35
CA ALA A 43 8.48 2.56 0.38
C ALA A 43 7.80 1.55 -0.56
N ALA A 44 7.23 1.99 -1.69
CA ALA A 44 6.69 1.09 -2.71
C ALA A 44 7.80 0.21 -3.33
N HIS A 45 8.99 0.74 -3.57
CA HIS A 45 10.14 -0.03 -4.01
C HIS A 45 10.62 -1.05 -2.97
N TYR A 46 10.64 -0.70 -1.68
CA TYR A 46 10.93 -1.65 -0.59
C TYR A 46 9.90 -2.79 -0.52
N ALA A 47 8.63 -2.51 -0.82
CA ALA A 47 7.60 -3.55 -0.98
C ALA A 47 7.74 -4.38 -2.26
N ARG A 48 8.68 -4.03 -3.16
CA ARG A 48 8.84 -4.59 -4.52
C ARG A 48 7.62 -4.40 -5.40
N ALA A 49 6.85 -3.34 -5.14
CA ALA A 49 5.65 -3.02 -5.89
C ALA A 49 6.01 -2.29 -7.19
N SER A 50 5.20 -2.53 -8.23
CA SER A 50 5.25 -1.77 -9.49
C SER A 50 4.35 -0.55 -9.37
N ILE A 51 4.93 0.64 -9.48
CA ILE A 51 4.23 1.93 -9.40
C ILE A 51 3.53 2.23 -10.72
N VAL A 52 2.29 2.70 -10.64
CA VAL A 52 1.44 3.08 -11.78
C VAL A 52 1.28 4.60 -11.87
N ASP A 53 0.98 5.24 -10.74
CA ASP A 53 0.76 6.69 -10.68
C ASP A 53 1.04 7.20 -9.27
N VAL A 54 1.30 8.50 -9.16
CA VAL A 54 1.65 9.16 -7.90
C VAL A 54 0.91 10.49 -7.80
N VAL A 55 0.19 10.71 -6.70
CA VAL A 55 -0.53 11.98 -6.47
C VAL A 55 -0.39 12.40 -5.02
N PHE A 56 0.13 13.62 -4.81
CA PHE A 56 0.27 14.23 -3.49
C PHE A 56 -0.33 15.63 -3.45
N HIS A 57 -0.83 16.02 -2.29
CA HIS A 57 -1.39 17.34 -2.02
C HIS A 57 -0.95 17.82 -0.64
N LYS A 58 -0.38 19.04 -0.60
CA LYS A 58 -0.10 19.75 0.64
C LYS A 58 -1.25 20.71 0.96
N PHE A 59 -1.78 20.61 2.17
CA PHE A 59 -2.81 21.49 2.70
C PHE A 59 -2.22 22.77 3.31
N ASN A 60 -3.08 23.79 3.43
CA ASN A 60 -2.75 25.04 4.10
C ASN A 60 -3.44 25.10 5.48
N PRO A 61 -2.73 25.37 6.58
CA PRO A 61 -1.32 25.79 6.63
C PRO A 61 -0.29 24.64 6.60
N ILE A 62 -0.68 23.43 7.00
CA ILE A 62 0.21 22.27 7.14
C ILE A 62 -0.58 20.98 6.85
N GLY A 63 0.14 19.87 6.66
CA GLY A 63 -0.42 18.53 6.45
C GLY A 63 -0.38 18.13 4.98
N ILE A 64 -0.12 16.84 4.75
CA ILE A 64 0.04 16.27 3.41
C ILE A 64 -0.82 15.03 3.30
N SER A 65 -1.48 14.87 2.16
CA SER A 65 -2.10 13.60 1.77
C SER A 65 -1.53 13.15 0.44
N GLY A 66 -1.30 11.86 0.29
CA GLY A 66 -0.90 11.33 -1.01
C GLY A 66 -1.05 9.84 -1.13
N VAL A 67 -1.02 9.40 -2.38
CA VAL A 67 -1.23 8.03 -2.78
C VAL A 67 -0.22 7.68 -3.86
N VAL A 68 0.47 6.56 -3.66
CA VAL A 68 1.24 5.86 -4.69
C VAL A 68 0.37 4.70 -5.13
N VAL A 69 -0.18 4.81 -6.34
CA VAL A 69 -0.95 3.74 -6.97
C VAL A 69 0.04 2.69 -7.46
N ILE A 70 -0.15 1.45 -7.04
CA ILE A 70 0.65 0.31 -7.48
C ILE A 70 -0.22 -0.68 -8.25
N ALA A 71 0.39 -1.62 -8.97
CA ALA A 71 -0.35 -2.63 -9.71
C ALA A 71 -1.39 -3.31 -8.80
N GLU A 72 -2.67 -3.05 -9.08
CA GLU A 72 -3.86 -3.59 -8.41
C GLU A 72 -4.11 -3.17 -6.95
N SER A 73 -3.39 -2.18 -6.40
CA SER A 73 -3.57 -1.72 -5.01
C SER A 73 -2.94 -0.33 -4.78
N HIS A 74 -2.50 0.01 -3.56
CA HIS A 74 -1.94 1.35 -3.26
C HIS A 74 -1.14 1.40 -1.96
N LEU A 75 -0.27 2.39 -1.87
CA LEU A 75 0.22 2.95 -0.62
C LEU A 75 -0.37 4.35 -0.45
N ALA A 76 -0.94 4.66 0.72
CA ALA A 76 -1.50 5.98 1.01
C ALA A 76 -0.96 6.52 2.34
N ILE A 77 -0.89 7.85 2.44
CA ILE A 77 -0.47 8.55 3.65
C ILE A 77 -1.28 9.82 3.87
N HIS A 78 -1.58 10.10 5.13
CA HIS A 78 -2.11 11.36 5.62
C HIS A 78 -1.30 11.82 6.84
N THR A 79 -0.80 13.05 6.84
CA THR A 79 0.00 13.59 7.95
C THR A 79 -0.74 14.72 8.69
N TRP A 80 -0.57 14.72 10.02
CA TRP A 80 -0.93 15.81 10.92
C TRP A 80 0.32 16.27 11.68
N PRO A 81 1.11 17.21 11.09
CA PRO A 81 2.38 17.64 11.67
C PRO A 81 2.25 18.23 13.08
N GLU A 82 1.16 18.93 13.39
CA GLU A 82 0.83 19.47 14.71
C GLU A 82 0.69 18.38 15.80
N HIS A 83 0.48 17.14 15.40
CA HIS A 83 0.38 15.98 16.28
C HIS A 83 1.55 15.01 16.13
N ARG A 84 2.50 15.28 15.21
CA ARG A 84 3.59 14.36 14.84
C ARG A 84 3.04 12.97 14.49
N TYR A 85 1.91 12.95 13.80
CA TYR A 85 1.12 11.76 13.51
C TYR A 85 0.98 11.54 12.01
N ALA A 86 1.12 10.30 11.57
CA ALA A 86 0.82 9.90 10.19
C ALA A 86 -0.07 8.64 10.21
N ALA A 87 -1.15 8.70 9.44
CA ALA A 87 -1.96 7.55 9.08
C ALA A 87 -1.46 7.02 7.73
N ILE A 88 -1.14 5.73 7.67
CA ILE A 88 -0.55 5.10 6.48
C ILE A 88 -1.32 3.82 6.18
N ASP A 89 -1.64 3.62 4.90
CA ASP A 89 -2.17 2.37 4.37
C ASP A 89 -1.14 1.76 3.42
N VAL A 90 -0.75 0.51 3.66
CA VAL A 90 0.04 -0.29 2.72
C VAL A 90 -0.82 -1.47 2.29
N PHE A 91 -1.49 -1.32 1.14
CA PHE A 91 -2.31 -2.37 0.56
C PHE A 91 -1.59 -2.99 -0.62
N THR A 92 -1.38 -4.31 -0.56
CA THR A 92 -0.77 -5.09 -1.64
C THR A 92 -1.66 -6.27 -2.02
N CYS A 93 -1.61 -6.65 -3.30
CA CYS A 93 -2.29 -7.84 -3.82
C CYS A 93 -1.29 -8.99 -3.99
N GLY A 94 -1.74 -10.21 -3.69
CA GLY A 94 -0.89 -11.41 -3.71
C GLY A 94 0.09 -11.53 -2.54
N ASP A 95 0.87 -12.62 -2.54
CA ASP A 95 1.71 -13.04 -1.41
C ASP A 95 3.21 -12.74 -1.61
N THR A 96 3.59 -12.12 -2.73
CA THR A 96 4.99 -11.89 -3.12
C THR A 96 5.53 -10.51 -2.74
N LEU A 97 4.64 -9.57 -2.39
CA LEU A 97 4.99 -8.20 -2.01
C LEU A 97 5.27 -8.10 -0.51
N ASP A 98 6.28 -7.30 -0.16
CA ASP A 98 6.77 -7.18 1.23
C ASP A 98 6.24 -5.90 1.88
N SER A 99 4.94 -5.91 2.23
CA SER A 99 4.29 -4.78 2.88
C SER A 99 4.94 -4.42 4.22
N GLU A 100 5.44 -5.42 4.95
CA GLU A 100 6.14 -5.19 6.21
C GLU A 100 7.48 -4.44 6.00
N ALA A 101 8.20 -4.69 4.90
CA ALA A 101 9.41 -3.93 4.54
C ALA A 101 9.12 -2.45 4.24
N ALA A 102 8.03 -2.15 3.52
CA ALA A 102 7.61 -0.76 3.31
C ALA A 102 7.31 -0.05 4.64
N VAL A 103 6.55 -0.69 5.53
CA VAL A 103 6.23 -0.12 6.85
C VAL A 103 7.50 0.05 7.72
N ALA A 104 8.45 -0.88 7.64
CA ALA A 104 9.72 -0.78 8.35
C ALA A 104 10.56 0.41 7.84
N TYR A 105 10.68 0.55 6.52
CA TYR A 105 11.36 1.69 5.90
C TYR A 105 10.73 3.02 6.30
N LEU A 106 9.39 3.13 6.19
CA LEU A 106 8.67 4.34 6.57
C LEU A 106 8.90 4.67 8.05
N ALA A 107 8.83 3.68 8.95
CA ALA A 107 9.06 3.91 10.38
C ALA A 107 10.45 4.49 10.66
N THR A 108 11.47 4.07 9.91
CA THR A 108 12.82 4.63 9.98
C THR A 108 12.88 6.07 9.47
N GLN A 109 12.31 6.36 8.29
CA GLN A 109 12.34 7.72 7.70
C GLN A 109 11.60 8.74 8.56
N PHE A 110 10.41 8.37 9.04
CA PHE A 110 9.60 9.22 9.91
C PHE A 110 10.12 9.30 11.35
N ARG A 111 11.17 8.53 11.70
CA ARG A 111 11.70 8.40 13.07
C ARG A 111 10.57 8.15 14.07
N CYS A 112 9.66 7.26 13.68
CA CYS A 112 8.48 6.91 14.44
C CYS A 112 8.90 6.21 15.74
N ARG A 113 8.48 6.75 16.88
CA ARG A 113 8.83 6.19 18.20
C ARG A 113 7.80 5.18 18.70
N LYS A 114 6.56 5.27 18.20
CA LYS A 114 5.48 4.35 18.54
C LYS A 114 4.61 4.13 17.31
N ARG A 115 4.33 2.86 16.98
CA ARG A 115 3.45 2.50 15.87
C ARG A 115 2.37 1.50 16.29
N SER A 116 1.19 1.62 15.68
CA SER A 116 0.16 0.58 15.65
C SER A 116 0.09 0.03 14.22
N VAL A 117 -0.06 -1.29 14.08
CA VAL A 117 -0.20 -1.95 12.77
C VAL A 117 -1.32 -2.97 12.88
N THR A 118 -2.35 -2.81 12.05
CA THR A 118 -3.45 -3.77 11.91
C THR A 118 -3.40 -4.39 10.52
N LYS A 119 -3.34 -5.72 10.45
CA LYS A 119 -3.37 -6.47 9.18
C LYS A 119 -4.79 -6.91 8.87
N VAL A 120 -5.30 -6.48 7.73
CA VAL A 120 -6.63 -6.80 7.22
C VAL A 120 -6.49 -7.60 5.93
N GLY A 121 -7.11 -8.78 5.89
CA GLY A 121 -7.25 -9.55 4.66
C GLY A 121 -8.34 -8.93 3.79
N ARG A 122 -8.10 -8.77 2.49
CA ARG A 122 -9.04 -8.17 1.55
C ARG A 122 -9.52 -9.23 0.56
N GLY A 123 -10.84 -9.39 0.44
CA GLY A 123 -11.46 -10.36 -0.48
C GLY A 123 -11.24 -11.80 -0.02
N GLU A 124 -11.83 -12.20 1.10
CA GLU A 124 -11.77 -13.59 1.58
C GLU A 124 -12.49 -14.52 0.60
N SER A 125 -11.78 -15.55 0.12
CA SER A 125 -12.25 -16.41 -0.98
C SER A 125 -13.57 -17.14 -0.68
N GLY A 126 -13.91 -17.34 0.60
CA GLY A 126 -15.19 -17.91 1.03
C GLY A 126 -16.39 -16.99 0.84
N GLU A 127 -16.17 -15.68 0.77
CA GLU A 127 -17.22 -14.66 0.58
C GLU A 127 -17.34 -14.19 -0.88
N LEU A 128 -16.35 -14.51 -1.72
CA LEU A 128 -16.34 -14.19 -3.15
C LEU A 128 -17.21 -15.13 -4.01
N ALA A 129 -18.09 -15.92 -3.39
CA ALA A 129 -18.98 -16.86 -4.07
C ALA A 129 -20.04 -16.10 -4.90
N GLY A 130 -19.68 -15.78 -6.14
CA GLY A 130 -20.56 -15.11 -7.10
C GLY A 130 -19.79 -14.43 -8.21
N GLY A 131 -19.05 -15.20 -9.02
CA GLY A 131 -18.58 -14.69 -10.31
C GLY A 131 -19.78 -14.36 -11.21
N PHE A 132 -19.69 -13.29 -11.99
CA PHE A 132 -20.73 -12.98 -12.97
C PHE A 132 -20.88 -14.15 -13.96
N PRO A 133 -22.09 -14.61 -14.27
CA PRO A 133 -22.29 -15.66 -15.26
C PRO A 133 -21.77 -15.20 -16.62
N GLY A 134 -20.66 -15.79 -17.09
CA GLY A 134 -20.06 -15.48 -18.39
C GLY A 134 -18.61 -14.98 -18.35
N ASP A 135 -18.07 -14.65 -17.16
CA ASP A 135 -16.66 -14.28 -17.06
C ASP A 135 -15.77 -15.51 -17.21
N LYS A 136 -15.08 -15.59 -18.35
CA LYS A 136 -13.93 -16.50 -18.49
C LYS A 136 -12.91 -16.07 -17.44
N ALA A 137 -12.59 -17.01 -16.55
CA ALA A 137 -11.46 -17.03 -15.61
C ALA A 137 -10.88 -15.65 -15.24
N SER A 138 -11.07 -15.25 -13.98
CA SER A 138 -10.28 -14.25 -13.26
C SER A 138 -9.02 -13.81 -14.02
N ILE A 139 -9.03 -12.61 -14.60
CA ILE A 139 -7.87 -12.04 -15.30
C ILE A 139 -6.67 -12.23 -14.38
N SER A 140 -5.67 -12.97 -14.85
CA SER A 140 -4.51 -13.30 -14.03
C SER A 140 -3.76 -12.02 -13.68
N THR A 141 -3.13 -11.96 -12.50
CA THR A 141 -2.28 -10.84 -12.07
C THR A 141 -1.25 -10.46 -13.14
N HIS A 142 -0.77 -11.44 -13.93
CA HIS A 142 0.14 -11.21 -15.04
C HIS A 142 -0.48 -10.40 -16.17
N GLU A 143 -1.70 -10.72 -16.60
CA GLU A 143 -2.41 -9.97 -17.66
C GLU A 143 -2.71 -8.52 -17.22
N ARG A 144 -2.95 -8.31 -15.92
CA ARG A 144 -3.15 -6.96 -15.36
C ARG A 144 -1.86 -6.15 -15.30
N LEU A 145 -0.73 -6.78 -14.95
CA LEU A 145 0.60 -6.15 -15.00
C LEU A 145 0.98 -5.72 -16.42
N VAL A 146 0.71 -6.55 -17.44
CA VAL A 146 0.94 -6.19 -18.85
C VAL A 146 0.12 -4.97 -19.27
N ALA A 147 -1.11 -4.85 -18.77
CA ALA A 147 -1.94 -3.66 -19.02
C ALA A 147 -1.32 -2.39 -18.38
N VAL A 148 -0.75 -2.50 -17.18
CA VAL A 148 -0.02 -1.39 -16.53
C VAL A 148 1.18 -0.96 -17.36
N GLU A 149 1.99 -1.90 -17.84
CA GLU A 149 3.17 -1.60 -18.68
C GLU A 149 2.77 -0.92 -20.01
N THR A 150 1.64 -1.33 -20.59
CA THR A 150 1.11 -0.71 -21.81
C THR A 150 0.72 0.75 -21.57
N ILE A 151 0.00 1.05 -20.48
CA ILE A 151 -0.40 2.43 -20.13
C ILE A 151 0.83 3.32 -19.87
N ALA A 152 1.86 2.78 -19.21
CA ALA A 152 3.11 3.51 -18.99
C ALA A 152 3.81 3.88 -20.31
N SER A 153 3.78 2.99 -21.31
CA SER A 153 4.35 3.25 -22.64
C SER A 153 3.60 4.30 -23.47
N GLU A 154 2.29 4.46 -23.23
CA GLU A 154 1.47 5.43 -23.96
C GLU A 154 1.67 6.86 -23.45
N ARG A 155 1.83 7.06 -22.12
CA ARG A 155 2.07 8.38 -21.52
C ARG A 155 3.40 9.01 -21.97
N THR A 156 4.45 8.21 -22.14
CA THR A 156 5.77 8.69 -22.60
C THR A 156 5.81 9.11 -24.07
N SER A 157 4.76 8.79 -24.85
CA SER A 157 4.66 9.15 -26.28
C SER A 157 3.84 10.43 -26.56
N SER A 158 3.37 11.11 -25.51
CA SER A 158 2.51 12.30 -25.62
C SER A 158 3.14 13.61 -25.10
N GLU A 159 4.45 13.60 -24.80
CA GLU A 159 5.21 14.77 -24.34
C GLU A 159 6.20 15.35 -25.38
N ASP A 160 5.97 15.09 -26.68
CA ASP A 160 6.68 15.77 -27.80
C ASP A 160 5.81 16.84 -28.49
#